data_AF-A0A2E6W8J1-F1
#
_entry.id   AF-A0A2E6W8J1-F1
#
_cell.length_a   1.000
_cell.length_b   1.000
_cell.length_c   1.000
_cell.angle_alpha   90.00
_cell.angle_beta   90.00
_cell.angle_gamma   90.00
#
_symmetry.space_group_name_H-M   'P 1'
#
loop_
_entity.id
_entity.type
_entity.pdbx_description
1 polymer ?
#
loop_
_entity_poly.entity_id
_entity_poly.type
_entity_poly.pdbx_seq_one_letter_code
_entity_poly.pdbx_strand_id
1 'polypeptide(L)'
;MGKRVTNSEVASSWALGESAKNHRGSFWTDGKKIYSYELQIGDTTKSGKKVVRDYTARGSYGFQSQTTSCHIGLLRYIRGHDTIVV
;
A
#
# COMPACT_ATOMS: atom_id res chain seq x y z
N MET A 1 8.20 -19.65 6.73
CA MET A 1 7.31 -18.55 7.14
C MET A 1 8.01 -17.24 6.82
N GLY A 2 7.46 -16.42 5.92
CA GLY A 2 8.10 -15.17 5.49
C GLY A 2 8.26 -14.19 6.65
N LYS A 3 9.39 -13.46 6.68
CA LYS A 3 9.68 -12.44 7.69
C LYS A 3 8.52 -11.45 7.76
N ARG A 4 7.87 -11.36 8.92
CA ARG A 4 6.86 -10.35 9.19
C ARG A 4 7.57 -9.00 9.39
N VAL A 5 7.12 -8.00 8.66
CA VAL A 5 7.78 -6.67 8.62
C VAL A 5 6.86 -5.58 9.20
N THR A 6 7.37 -4.36 9.33
CA THR A 6 6.58 -3.17 9.70
C THR A 6 5.74 -2.67 8.51
N ASN A 7 4.78 -1.78 8.77
CA ASN A 7 3.97 -1.21 7.69
C ASN A 7 4.81 -0.40 6.70
N SER A 8 5.81 0.34 7.18
CA SER A 8 6.71 1.10 6.31
C SER A 8 7.53 0.19 5.41
N GLU A 9 7.99 -0.95 5.93
CA GLU A 9 8.70 -1.96 5.13
C GLU A 9 7.78 -2.62 4.09
N VAL A 10 6.49 -2.85 4.38
CA VAL A 10 5.52 -3.31 3.37
C VAL A 10 5.39 -2.29 2.23
N ALA A 11 5.30 -1.00 2.55
CA ALA A 11 5.21 0.06 1.54
C ALA A 11 6.48 0.11 0.66
N SER A 12 7.66 0.07 1.28
CA SER A 12 8.94 0.01 0.55
C SER A 12 9.05 -1.25 -0.31
N SER A 13 8.66 -2.41 0.21
CA SER A 13 8.67 -3.67 -0.55
C SER A 13 7.77 -3.58 -1.78
N TRP A 14 6.58 -3.00 -1.65
CA TRP A 14 5.71 -2.76 -2.81
C TRP A 14 6.35 -1.83 -3.83
N ALA A 15 7.02 -0.75 -3.39
CA ALA A 15 7.73 0.14 -4.30
C ALA A 15 8.86 -0.58 -5.07
N LEU A 16 9.55 -1.51 -4.42
CA LEU A 16 10.62 -2.34 -5.01
C LEU A 16 10.12 -3.53 -5.83
N GLY A 17 8.82 -3.84 -5.79
CA GLY A 17 8.27 -4.99 -6.52
C GLY A 17 8.35 -6.31 -5.74
N GLU A 18 8.57 -6.25 -4.43
CA GLU A 18 8.75 -7.40 -3.55
C GLU A 18 7.48 -7.72 -2.75
N SER A 19 7.28 -9.01 -2.46
CA SER A 19 6.18 -9.47 -1.61
C SER A 19 6.52 -9.29 -0.14
N ALA A 20 5.58 -8.72 0.62
CA ALA A 20 5.76 -8.47 2.05
C ALA A 20 4.41 -8.44 2.77
N LYS A 21 4.43 -8.78 4.06
CA LYS A 21 3.25 -8.76 4.92
C LYS A 21 3.64 -8.33 6.33
N ASN A 22 2.85 -7.43 6.91
CA ASN A 22 3.11 -6.97 8.26
C ASN A 22 2.84 -8.07 9.31
N HIS A 23 3.23 -7.83 10.56
CA HIS A 23 3.06 -8.79 11.66
C HIS A 23 1.61 -9.22 11.91
N ARG A 24 0.65 -8.34 11.63
CA ARG A 24 -0.80 -8.59 11.84
C ARG A 24 -1.50 -9.15 10.61
N GLY A 25 -0.83 -9.26 9.46
CA GLY A 25 -1.45 -9.60 8.19
C GLY A 25 -2.45 -8.56 7.64
N SER A 26 -2.57 -7.40 8.29
CA SER A 26 -3.52 -6.34 7.93
C SER A 26 -3.01 -5.43 6.82
N PHE A 27 -1.72 -5.50 6.48
CA PHE A 27 -1.12 -4.72 5.41
C PHE A 27 -0.10 -5.57 4.69
N TRP A 28 -0.27 -5.73 3.37
CA TRP A 28 0.56 -6.65 2.60
C TRP A 28 0.54 -6.32 1.10
N THR A 29 1.56 -6.80 0.41
CA THR A 29 1.76 -6.67 -1.04
C THR A 29 2.21 -8.01 -1.60
N ASP A 30 1.81 -8.31 -2.83
CA ASP A 30 2.37 -9.42 -3.62
C ASP A 30 3.56 -8.98 -4.51
N GLY A 31 3.98 -7.72 -4.38
CA GLY A 31 4.99 -7.07 -5.22
C GLY A 31 4.39 -6.22 -6.34
N LYS A 32 3.16 -6.52 -6.77
CA LYS A 32 2.46 -5.76 -7.81
C LYS A 32 1.31 -4.95 -7.23
N LYS A 33 0.46 -5.59 -6.44
CA LYS A 33 -0.72 -5.04 -5.78
C LYS A 33 -0.46 -4.92 -4.29
N ILE A 34 -1.08 -3.93 -3.67
CA ILE A 34 -1.00 -3.71 -2.23
C ILE A 34 -2.38 -3.58 -1.60
N TYR A 35 -2.52 -4.16 -0.41
CA TYR A 35 -3.79 -4.42 0.25
C TYR A 35 -3.77 -3.96 1.70
N SER A 36 -4.86 -3.35 2.13
CA SER A 36 -5.21 -3.15 3.53
C SER A 36 -6.28 -4.17 3.90
N TYR A 37 -5.93 -5.16 4.72
CA TYR A 37 -6.72 -6.38 4.90
C TYR A 37 -6.95 -7.07 3.55
N GLU A 38 -8.20 -7.21 3.11
CA GLU A 38 -8.57 -7.76 1.81
C GLU A 38 -8.84 -6.67 0.75
N LEU A 39 -8.89 -5.40 1.17
CA LEU A 39 -9.14 -4.29 0.27
C LEU A 39 -7.87 -3.94 -0.51
N GLN A 40 -7.90 -4.09 -1.84
CA GLN A 40 -6.82 -3.62 -2.70
C GLN A 40 -6.80 -2.09 -2.75
N ILE A 41 -5.76 -1.48 -2.18
CA ILE A 41 -5.60 -0.03 -2.11
C ILE A 41 -4.55 0.51 -3.09
N GLY A 42 -3.89 -0.36 -3.86
CA GLY A 42 -2.98 0.09 -4.92
C GLY A 42 -2.59 -1.02 -5.91
N ASP A 43 -2.01 -0.61 -7.04
CA ASP A 43 -1.51 -1.50 -8.09
C ASP A 43 -0.27 -0.89 -8.78
N THR A 44 0.54 -1.74 -9.39
CA THR A 44 1.65 -1.36 -10.25
C THR A 44 1.22 -1.50 -11.70
N THR A 45 1.21 -0.38 -12.42
CA THR A 45 0.87 -0.36 -13.84
C THR A 45 1.87 -1.17 -14.68
N LYS A 46 1.50 -1.49 -15.93
CA LYS A 46 2.42 -2.16 -16.88
C LYS A 46 3.72 -1.38 -17.11
N SER A 47 3.71 -0.06 -16.92
CA SER A 47 4.89 0.81 -17.05
C SER A 47 5.66 0.99 -15.73
N GLY A 48 5.37 0.19 -14.70
CA GLY A 48 6.07 0.24 -13.40
C GLY A 48 5.61 1.34 -12.44
N LYS A 49 4.66 2.20 -12.83
CA LYS A 49 4.15 3.28 -11.95
C LYS A 49 3.30 2.71 -10.83
N LYS A 50 3.49 3.22 -9.61
CA LYS A 50 2.73 2.86 -8.40
C LYS A 50 1.51 3.75 -8.28
N VAL A 51 0.33 3.15 -8.26
CA VAL A 51 -0.96 3.87 -8.18
C VAL A 51 -1.67 3.46 -6.89
N VAL A 52 -2.12 4.43 -6.12
CA VAL A 52 -2.79 4.27 -4.83
C VAL A 52 -4.21 4.82 -4.94
N ARG A 53 -5.20 4.03 -4.51
CA ARG A 53 -6.62 4.45 -4.45
C ARG A 53 -6.88 5.11 -3.10
N ASP A 54 -7.36 6.34 -3.13
CA ASP A 54 -7.55 7.16 -1.94
C ASP A 54 -8.88 6.85 -1.22
N TYR A 55 -8.84 5.86 -0.33
CA TYR A 55 -9.91 5.53 0.61
C TYR A 55 -9.83 6.32 1.94
N THR A 56 -9.15 7.47 1.96
CA THR A 56 -9.15 8.36 3.12
C THR A 56 -10.46 9.15 3.21
N ALA A 57 -10.71 9.81 4.35
CA ALA A 57 -11.96 10.56 4.58
C ALA A 57 -12.23 11.67 3.55
N ARG A 58 -11.19 12.18 2.90
CA ARG A 58 -11.26 13.22 1.86
C ARG A 58 -10.99 12.66 0.46
N GLY A 59 -10.82 11.35 0.34
CA GLY A 59 -10.47 10.68 -0.90
C GLY A 59 -11.68 10.40 -1.79
N SER A 60 -11.40 10.17 -3.07
CA SER A 60 -12.39 9.94 -4.14
C SER A 60 -13.08 8.58 -4.06
N TYR A 61 -12.48 7.60 -3.39
CA TYR A 61 -12.98 6.22 -3.32
C TYR A 61 -13.85 5.93 -2.08
N GLY A 62 -14.14 6.95 -1.27
CA GLY A 62 -14.92 6.84 -0.05
C GLY A 62 -14.11 6.33 1.14
N PHE A 63 -14.41 6.86 2.32
CA PHE A 63 -13.76 6.44 3.56
C PHE A 63 -14.04 4.98 3.87
N GLN A 64 -12.99 4.19 4.13
CA GLN A 64 -13.13 2.79 4.51
C GLN A 64 -12.90 2.58 6.01
N SER A 65 -11.74 3.01 6.51
CA SER A 65 -11.44 2.97 7.94
C SER A 65 -10.26 3.88 8.28
N GLN A 66 -10.08 4.16 9.58
CA GLN A 66 -8.90 4.87 10.07
C GLN A 66 -7.61 4.11 9.76
N THR A 67 -7.61 2.78 9.93
CA THR A 67 -6.46 1.91 9.63
C THR A 67 -6.08 1.98 8.16
N THR A 68 -7.06 1.90 7.26
CA THR A 68 -6.86 2.03 5.81
C THR A 68 -6.28 3.40 5.46
N SER A 69 -6.77 4.47 6.11
CA SER A 69 -6.24 5.83 5.92
C SER A 69 -4.77 5.94 6.31
N CYS A 70 -4.37 5.31 7.43
CA CYS A 70 -2.97 5.25 7.84
C CYS A 70 -2.10 4.47 6.84
N HIS A 71 -2.59 3.35 6.31
CA HIS A 71 -1.89 2.59 5.27
C HIS A 71 -1.69 3.43 3.99
N ILE A 72 -2.74 4.14 3.54
CA ILE A 72 -2.64 5.05 2.40
C ILE A 72 -1.65 6.17 2.66
N GLY A 73 -1.64 6.74 3.87
CA GLY A 73 -0.69 7.78 4.27
C GLY A 73 0.77 7.36 4.08
N LEU A 74 1.10 6.10 4.38
CA LEU A 74 2.44 5.54 4.14
C LEU A 74 2.76 5.40 2.65
N LEU A 75 1.75 5.07 1.83
CA LEU A 75 1.93 4.92 0.39
C LEU A 75 2.06 6.25 -0.34
N ARG A 76 1.47 7.32 0.17
CA ARG A 76 1.66 8.68 -0.37
C ARG A 76 3.12 9.12 -0.30
N TYR A 77 3.86 8.65 0.71
CA TYR A 77 5.22 9.10 1.00
C TYR A 77 6.17 7.93 1.22
N ILE A 78 6.43 7.19 0.14
CA ILE A 78 7.49 6.18 0.14
C ILE A 78 8.80 6.89 -0.20
N ARG A 79 9.76 6.84 0.72
CA ARG A 79 11.04 7.53 0.56
C ARG A 79 11.75 7.05 -0.72
N GLY A 80 12.03 7.98 -1.64
CA GLY A 80 12.75 7.70 -2.88
C GLY A 80 11.89 7.08 -4.00
N HIS A 81 10.57 7.04 -3.85
CA HIS A 81 9.67 6.49 -4.87
C HIS A 81 8.43 7.38 -5.08
N ASP A 82 8.09 7.61 -6.35
CA ASP A 82 6.88 8.35 -6.70
C ASP A 82 5.65 7.44 -6.67
N THR A 83 4.56 7.96 -6.11
CA THR A 83 3.25 7.32 -6.14
C THR A 83 2.22 8.28 -6.71
N ILE A 84 1.32 7.72 -7.51
CA ILE A 84 0.17 8.45 -8.07
C ILE A 84 -1.02 8.10 -7.21
N VAL A 85 -1.60 9.10 -6.54
CA VAL A 85 -2.79 8.92 -5.73
C VAL A 85 -4.00 9.33 -6.56
N VAL A 86 -4.97 8.44 -6.68
CA VAL A 86 -6.21 8.63 -7.44
C VAL A 86 -7.43 8.54 -6.56
#